data_AF-A0A946X6U1-F1
#
_entry.id   AF-A0A946X6U1-F1
#
_cell.length_a   1.000
_cell.length_b   1.000
_cell.length_c   1.000
_cell.angle_alpha   90.00
_cell.angle_beta   90.00
_cell.angle_gamma   90.00
#
_symmetry.space_group_name_H-M   'P 1'
#
loop_
_entity.id
_entity.type
_entity.pdbx_description
1 polymer ?
#
loop_
_entity_poly.entity_id
_entity_poly.type
_entity_poly.pdbx_seq_one_letter_code
_entity_poly.pdbx_strand_id
1 'polypeptide(L)'
;MPNPFINSIASWFLKKRHHQIELFIKYPNEVQNDLLLNLINTAKDTLIGKQYDFKSIKNYREFSNRVPVFKYEDFAEKINRARKGENNIFWPSKIKWFAQSSGTTNSKSKFIPVSQESLDECHYAAGKDLFCMYLNNNEDSMLFTGKSLRLGGSKSPYKKNGTYYGDLSAILIENMPLLLEFGSTPSSKTTLIHDWEDKIKAIIDETISENVTSLAGVPSWMLVVLNRILEESKKKTIVEIWPNLEVYFHGGVNFKPYINQYKSIIGNDKMKYYEVYNASEGFFAIQYENNSDELLLMLDYGIYYEFIPMTSYNSKEKKIIPLEDVELNKNYAILISTNAGLWRYEIGDTIKFKSKYPYKIIVTGRTKHYINVFGEEVIIENTDNVISKICKKNNLEIVDYTVAPIFMKGKEKGGHEWFVEFKNSIPKNINIEQEIDNALKDENSDYEAKRYKDFTLNLPKVIIGKKGVFFKWLNKNNKIGGQNKVPRLANNRDLIEELIKLNG
;
A
#
# COMPACT_ATOMS: atom_id res chain seq x y z
N MET A 1 -34.69 3.15 -14.33
CA MET A 1 -34.85 1.91 -13.53
C MET A 1 -33.61 1.05 -13.78
N PRO A 2 -32.85 0.65 -12.75
CA PRO A 2 -31.74 -0.26 -12.95
C PRO A 2 -32.24 -1.56 -13.59
N ASN A 3 -31.47 -2.11 -14.53
CA ASN A 3 -31.89 -3.28 -15.29
C ASN A 3 -32.09 -4.49 -14.34
N PRO A 4 -33.32 -5.01 -14.18
CA PRO A 4 -33.63 -6.11 -13.25
C PRO A 4 -32.76 -7.36 -13.50
N PHE A 5 -32.32 -7.57 -14.74
CA PHE A 5 -31.45 -8.70 -15.09
C PHE A 5 -30.03 -8.57 -14.54
N ILE A 6 -29.43 -7.39 -14.57
CA ILE A 6 -28.08 -7.15 -14.03
C ILE A 6 -28.08 -7.34 -12.51
N ASN A 7 -29.12 -6.84 -11.83
CA ASN A 7 -29.30 -7.07 -10.40
C ASN A 7 -29.56 -8.54 -10.06
N SER A 8 -30.24 -9.31 -10.92
CA SER A 8 -30.50 -10.74 -10.69
C SER A 8 -29.26 -11.64 -10.84
N ILE A 9 -28.40 -11.37 -11.83
CA ILE A 9 -27.14 -12.11 -12.05
C ILE A 9 -26.12 -11.72 -10.99
N ALA A 10 -26.03 -10.42 -10.66
CA ALA A 10 -25.27 -9.95 -9.51
C ALA A 10 -25.76 -10.65 -8.23
N SER A 11 -27.07 -10.69 -7.98
CA SER A 11 -27.67 -11.37 -6.80
C SER A 11 -27.35 -12.87 -6.72
N TRP A 12 -27.32 -13.59 -7.83
CA TRP A 12 -26.95 -15.01 -7.85
C TRP A 12 -25.45 -15.21 -7.59
N PHE A 13 -24.60 -14.39 -8.23
CA PHE A 13 -23.15 -14.40 -8.00
C PHE A 13 -22.81 -14.02 -6.54
N LEU A 14 -23.49 -13.00 -6.01
CA LEU A 14 -23.45 -12.55 -4.62
C LEU A 14 -23.74 -13.71 -3.67
N LYS A 15 -24.83 -14.46 -3.89
CA LYS A 15 -25.20 -15.62 -3.04
C LYS A 15 -24.15 -16.72 -3.00
N LYS A 16 -23.56 -17.08 -4.15
CA LYS A 16 -22.55 -18.15 -4.20
C LYS A 16 -21.25 -17.75 -3.49
N ARG A 17 -20.78 -16.51 -3.70
CA ARG A 17 -19.54 -16.04 -3.09
C ARG A 17 -19.71 -15.67 -1.61
N HIS A 18 -20.89 -15.21 -1.21
CA HIS A 18 -21.26 -15.03 0.20
C HIS A 18 -21.06 -16.31 1.00
N HIS A 19 -21.44 -17.47 0.47
CA HIS A 19 -21.24 -18.76 1.15
C HIS A 19 -19.75 -19.11 1.39
N GLN A 20 -18.85 -18.73 0.47
CA GLN A 20 -17.41 -18.94 0.66
C GLN A 20 -16.83 -18.00 1.72
N ILE A 21 -17.31 -16.75 1.77
CA ILE A 21 -16.97 -15.81 2.84
C ILE A 21 -17.50 -16.31 4.19
N GLU A 22 -18.75 -16.78 4.25
CA GLU A 22 -19.32 -17.39 5.46
C GLU A 22 -18.48 -18.58 5.96
N LEU A 23 -17.91 -19.38 5.05
CA LEU A 23 -17.11 -20.55 5.43
C LEU A 23 -15.91 -20.14 6.28
N PHE A 24 -15.10 -19.18 5.84
CA PHE A 24 -13.94 -18.74 6.61
C PHE A 24 -14.31 -17.80 7.76
N ILE A 25 -15.49 -17.19 7.76
CA ILE A 25 -16.02 -16.50 8.95
C ILE A 25 -16.35 -17.51 10.05
N LYS A 26 -16.91 -18.67 9.68
CA LYS A 26 -17.37 -19.70 10.62
C LYS A 26 -16.25 -20.64 11.07
N TYR A 27 -15.32 -20.98 10.18
CA TYR A 27 -14.21 -21.91 10.40
C TYR A 27 -12.86 -21.29 9.96
N PRO A 28 -12.46 -20.14 10.53
CA PRO A 28 -11.30 -19.38 10.05
C PRO A 28 -9.98 -20.13 10.18
N ASN A 29 -9.79 -20.88 11.28
CA ASN A 29 -8.53 -21.54 11.59
C ASN A 29 -8.37 -22.81 10.75
N GLU A 30 -9.45 -23.56 10.53
CA GLU A 30 -9.50 -24.70 9.64
C GLU A 30 -9.17 -24.29 8.21
N VAL A 31 -9.79 -23.20 7.72
CA VAL A 31 -9.51 -22.66 6.37
C VAL A 31 -8.04 -22.27 6.22
N GLN A 32 -7.45 -21.59 7.20
CA GLN A 32 -6.02 -21.23 7.14
C GLN A 32 -5.09 -22.44 7.22
N ASN A 33 -5.40 -23.45 8.04
CA ASN A 33 -4.61 -24.66 8.13
C ASN A 33 -4.66 -25.46 6.81
N ASP A 34 -5.84 -25.64 6.24
CA ASP A 34 -6.01 -26.31 4.94
C ASP A 34 -5.27 -25.56 3.84
N LEU A 35 -5.36 -24.22 3.84
CA LEU A 35 -4.64 -23.37 2.92
C LEU A 35 -3.12 -23.57 3.04
N LEU A 36 -2.56 -23.53 4.25
CA LEU A 36 -1.13 -23.75 4.48
C LEU A 36 -0.67 -25.09 3.90
N LEU A 37 -1.38 -26.16 4.22
CA LEU A 37 -1.02 -27.51 3.76
C LEU A 37 -1.11 -27.62 2.23
N ASN A 38 -2.09 -26.96 1.61
CA ASN A 38 -2.23 -26.88 0.16
C ASN A 38 -1.07 -26.11 -0.49
N LEU A 39 -0.66 -24.97 0.09
CA LEU A 39 0.50 -24.21 -0.39
C LEU A 39 1.77 -25.08 -0.33
N ILE A 40 2.04 -25.71 0.82
CA ILE A 40 3.21 -26.57 1.05
C ILE A 40 3.22 -27.75 0.06
N ASN A 41 2.09 -28.44 -0.08
CA ASN A 41 1.98 -29.58 -0.98
C ASN A 41 2.21 -29.19 -2.45
N THR A 42 1.70 -28.02 -2.86
CA THR A 42 1.90 -27.48 -4.21
C THR A 42 3.37 -27.16 -4.47
N ALA A 43 4.07 -26.56 -3.49
CA ALA A 43 5.44 -26.11 -3.67
C ALA A 43 6.52 -27.14 -3.32
N LYS A 44 6.16 -28.35 -2.89
CA LYS A 44 7.10 -29.35 -2.35
C LYS A 44 8.26 -29.72 -3.30
N ASP A 45 8.03 -29.66 -4.61
CA ASP A 45 9.00 -30.05 -5.64
C ASP A 45 9.82 -28.86 -6.19
N THR A 46 9.59 -27.65 -5.66
CA THR A 46 10.38 -26.45 -5.96
C THR A 46 11.76 -26.51 -5.31
N LEU A 47 12.68 -25.62 -5.72
CA LEU A 47 14.00 -25.49 -5.07
C LEU A 47 13.86 -25.23 -3.56
N ILE A 48 12.99 -24.30 -3.15
CA ILE A 48 12.73 -24.02 -1.73
C ILE A 48 12.03 -25.19 -1.05
N GLY A 49 11.05 -25.82 -1.70
CA GLY A 49 10.33 -26.96 -1.16
C GLY A 49 11.25 -28.15 -0.85
N LYS A 50 12.23 -28.41 -1.72
CA LYS A 50 13.28 -29.41 -1.49
C LYS A 50 14.27 -28.97 -0.41
N GLN A 51 14.68 -27.71 -0.41
CA GLN A 51 15.61 -27.15 0.58
C GLN A 51 15.10 -27.32 2.02
N TYR A 52 13.80 -27.15 2.24
CA TYR A 52 13.17 -27.25 3.56
C TYR A 52 12.28 -28.49 3.70
N ASP A 53 12.47 -29.52 2.87
CA ASP A 53 11.74 -30.79 2.91
C ASP A 53 10.21 -30.63 3.14
N PHE A 54 9.56 -29.83 2.30
CA PHE A 54 8.11 -29.57 2.38
C PHE A 54 7.28 -30.86 2.30
N LYS A 55 7.79 -31.89 1.62
CA LYS A 55 7.11 -33.17 1.44
C LYS A 55 6.77 -33.87 2.77
N SER A 56 7.63 -33.72 3.79
CA SER A 56 7.41 -34.34 5.10
C SER A 56 6.61 -33.48 6.07
N ILE A 57 6.36 -32.20 5.76
CA ILE A 57 5.58 -31.30 6.63
C ILE A 57 4.09 -31.71 6.61
N LYS A 58 3.50 -31.95 7.79
CA LYS A 58 2.09 -32.36 7.95
C LYS A 58 1.23 -31.39 8.74
N ASN A 59 1.81 -30.42 9.41
CA ASN A 59 1.11 -29.48 10.27
C ASN A 59 1.89 -28.17 10.42
N TYR A 60 1.23 -27.15 10.96
CA TYR A 60 1.83 -25.84 11.20
C TYR A 60 3.10 -25.91 12.07
N ARG A 61 3.12 -26.75 13.10
CA ARG A 61 4.26 -26.84 14.03
C ARG A 61 5.54 -27.31 13.32
N GLU A 62 5.43 -28.30 12.45
CA GLU A 62 6.55 -28.75 11.61
C GLU A 62 6.99 -27.67 10.63
N PHE A 63 6.03 -26.97 10.01
CA PHE A 63 6.30 -25.85 9.13
C PHE A 63 7.08 -24.73 9.85
N SER A 64 6.58 -24.26 10.99
CA SER A 64 7.15 -23.15 11.75
C SER A 64 8.54 -23.47 12.32
N ASN A 65 8.80 -24.74 12.64
CA ASN A 65 10.10 -25.19 13.15
C ASN A 65 11.17 -25.31 12.05
N ARG A 66 10.76 -25.57 10.81
CA ARG A 66 11.67 -25.91 9.71
C ARG A 66 11.94 -24.75 8.77
N VAL A 67 10.92 -23.97 8.46
CA VAL A 67 11.00 -22.85 7.52
C VAL A 67 11.32 -21.59 8.32
N PRO A 68 12.45 -20.89 8.08
CA PRO A 68 12.76 -19.66 8.80
C PRO A 68 11.88 -18.49 8.33
N VAL A 69 11.91 -17.38 9.07
CA VAL A 69 11.36 -16.10 8.60
C VAL A 69 12.32 -15.50 7.59
N PHE A 70 11.79 -14.97 6.51
CA PHE A 70 12.55 -14.37 5.44
C PHE A 70 12.23 -12.89 5.26
N LYS A 71 13.26 -12.12 4.92
CA LYS A 71 13.15 -10.76 4.41
C LYS A 71 13.37 -10.75 2.89
N TYR A 72 13.23 -9.58 2.29
CA TYR A 72 13.45 -9.43 0.85
C TYR A 72 14.86 -9.84 0.43
N GLU A 73 15.86 -9.49 1.22
CA GLU A 73 17.27 -9.75 0.93
C GLU A 73 17.57 -11.26 0.81
N ASP A 74 16.87 -12.09 1.59
CA ASP A 74 17.03 -13.55 1.56
C ASP A 74 16.45 -14.20 0.28
N PHE A 75 15.50 -13.51 -0.36
CA PHE A 75 14.89 -13.90 -1.63
C PHE A 75 15.51 -13.20 -2.84
N ALA A 76 16.23 -12.10 -2.66
CA ALA A 76 16.66 -11.21 -3.76
C ALA A 76 17.42 -11.96 -4.87
N GLU A 77 18.33 -12.86 -4.52
CA GLU A 77 19.06 -13.68 -5.50
C GLU A 77 18.12 -14.63 -6.27
N LYS A 78 17.23 -15.32 -5.56
CA LYS A 78 16.26 -16.27 -6.11
C LYS A 78 15.26 -15.56 -7.03
N ILE A 79 14.79 -14.37 -6.63
CA ILE A 79 13.95 -13.48 -7.44
C ILE A 79 14.70 -13.05 -8.71
N ASN A 80 15.96 -12.65 -8.61
CA ASN A 80 16.76 -12.27 -9.77
C ASN A 80 16.97 -13.44 -10.75
N ARG A 81 17.15 -14.66 -10.27
CA ARG A 81 17.17 -15.88 -11.08
C ARG A 81 15.83 -16.10 -11.80
N ALA A 82 14.72 -15.99 -11.07
CA ALA A 82 13.38 -16.10 -11.65
C ALA A 82 13.13 -15.05 -12.75
N ARG A 83 13.56 -13.80 -12.51
CA ARG A 83 13.49 -12.71 -13.51
C ARG A 83 14.33 -12.96 -14.76
N LYS A 84 15.38 -13.78 -14.66
CA LYS A 84 16.18 -14.23 -15.80
C LYS A 84 15.57 -15.44 -16.53
N GLY A 85 14.39 -15.89 -16.10
CA GLY A 85 13.61 -16.94 -16.76
C GLY A 85 13.72 -18.33 -16.13
N GLU A 86 14.45 -18.47 -15.02
CA GLU A 86 14.50 -19.73 -14.27
C GLU A 86 13.17 -19.98 -13.54
N ASN A 87 12.64 -21.20 -13.62
CA ASN A 87 11.33 -21.55 -13.07
C ASN A 87 11.47 -22.52 -11.90
N ASN A 88 10.37 -22.80 -11.19
CA ASN A 88 10.31 -23.80 -10.12
C ASN A 88 11.30 -23.52 -8.95
N ILE A 89 11.59 -22.24 -8.67
CA ILE A 89 12.48 -21.85 -7.57
C ILE A 89 11.71 -21.83 -6.24
N PHE A 90 10.66 -21.02 -6.16
CA PHE A 90 9.89 -20.80 -4.93
C PHE A 90 8.38 -21.07 -5.10
N TRP A 91 7.92 -21.16 -6.36
CA TRP A 91 6.59 -21.58 -6.76
C TRP A 91 6.70 -22.44 -8.03
N PRO A 92 5.85 -23.48 -8.23
CA PRO A 92 5.98 -24.39 -9.37
C PRO A 92 5.59 -23.75 -10.71
N SER A 93 4.55 -22.92 -10.73
CA SER A 93 4.09 -22.24 -11.93
C SER A 93 5.11 -21.19 -12.42
N LYS A 94 5.18 -21.00 -13.74
CA LYS A 94 6.07 -20.01 -14.35
C LYS A 94 5.65 -18.59 -13.97
N ILE A 95 6.58 -17.85 -13.35
CA ILE A 95 6.35 -16.48 -12.92
C ILE A 95 6.83 -15.53 -14.01
N LYS A 96 5.88 -14.86 -14.65
CA LYS A 96 6.14 -13.88 -15.72
C LYS A 96 6.18 -12.45 -15.20
N TRP A 97 5.49 -12.17 -14.10
CA TRP A 97 5.23 -10.83 -13.61
C TRP A 97 5.91 -10.59 -12.27
N PHE A 98 6.49 -9.41 -12.11
CA PHE A 98 7.11 -8.97 -10.87
C PHE A 98 6.63 -7.57 -10.51
N ALA A 99 5.86 -7.45 -9.44
CA ALA A 99 5.45 -6.16 -8.92
C ALA A 99 6.66 -5.41 -8.36
N GLN A 100 6.88 -4.18 -8.82
CA GLN A 100 7.90 -3.29 -8.29
C GLN A 100 7.35 -2.58 -7.06
N SER A 101 8.11 -2.57 -5.97
CA SER A 101 7.80 -1.86 -4.72
C SER A 101 9.03 -1.04 -4.29
N SER A 102 8.83 -0.01 -3.45
CA SER A 102 9.92 0.79 -2.87
C SER A 102 11.01 -0.08 -2.25
N GLY A 103 12.25 0.36 -2.47
CA GLY A 103 13.46 -0.36 -2.11
C GLY A 103 13.71 -0.47 -0.61
N THR A 104 14.52 -1.47 -0.22
CA THR A 104 15.28 -1.45 1.03
C THR A 104 16.66 -0.83 0.80
N THR A 105 17.37 -0.64 1.91
CA THR A 105 18.79 -0.27 2.09
C THR A 105 19.74 -0.72 0.97
N ASN A 106 19.53 -1.92 0.42
CA ASN A 106 20.46 -2.59 -0.48
C ASN A 106 20.01 -2.55 -1.96
N SER A 107 18.83 -2.01 -2.28
CA SER A 107 18.36 -1.92 -3.67
C SER A 107 17.32 -0.81 -3.84
N LYS A 108 17.44 -0.01 -4.91
CA LYS A 108 16.49 1.06 -5.27
C LYS A 108 15.02 0.59 -5.36
N SER A 109 14.78 -0.69 -5.68
CA SER A 109 13.44 -1.27 -5.72
C SER A 109 13.42 -2.75 -5.39
N LYS A 110 12.34 -3.19 -4.71
CA LYS A 110 11.99 -4.59 -4.53
C LYS A 110 11.21 -5.11 -5.72
N PHE A 111 11.35 -6.40 -6.01
CA PHE A 111 10.61 -7.08 -7.07
C PHE A 111 9.89 -8.29 -6.48
N ILE A 112 8.58 -8.18 -6.34
CA ILE A 112 7.75 -9.19 -5.71
C ILE A 112 7.15 -10.09 -6.80
N PRO A 113 7.31 -11.42 -6.71
CA PRO A 113 6.75 -12.32 -7.71
C PRO A 113 5.22 -12.28 -7.72
N VAL A 114 4.64 -12.29 -8.92
CA VAL A 114 3.19 -12.38 -9.13
C VAL A 114 2.92 -13.58 -10.03
N SER A 115 2.41 -14.67 -9.44
CA SER A 115 2.00 -15.89 -10.13
C SER A 115 0.62 -15.73 -10.77
N GLN A 116 0.22 -16.65 -11.64
CA GLN A 116 -1.12 -16.64 -12.22
C GLN A 116 -2.18 -16.92 -11.14
N GLU A 117 -1.87 -17.83 -10.21
CA GLU A 117 -2.69 -18.16 -9.06
C GLU A 117 -2.89 -16.95 -8.14
N SER A 118 -1.85 -16.15 -7.91
CA SER A 118 -1.98 -14.90 -7.15
C SER A 118 -2.85 -13.86 -7.87
N LEU A 119 -2.77 -13.77 -9.20
CA LEU A 119 -3.69 -12.90 -9.95
C LEU A 119 -5.14 -13.33 -9.76
N ASP A 120 -5.43 -14.62 -9.97
CA ASP A 120 -6.80 -15.13 -10.05
C ASP A 120 -7.45 -15.36 -8.68
N GLU A 121 -6.73 -16.02 -7.78
CA GLU A 121 -7.22 -16.49 -6.47
C GLU A 121 -7.00 -15.47 -5.35
N CYS A 122 -6.11 -14.48 -5.54
CA CYS A 122 -5.89 -13.41 -4.58
C CYS A 122 -6.47 -12.09 -5.10
N HIS A 123 -5.83 -11.45 -6.07
CA HIS A 123 -6.18 -10.07 -6.45
C HIS A 123 -7.55 -9.93 -7.13
N TYR A 124 -7.90 -10.82 -8.06
CA TYR A 124 -9.20 -10.78 -8.73
C TYR A 124 -10.34 -11.38 -7.89
N ALA A 125 -10.04 -12.35 -7.03
CA ALA A 125 -10.97 -12.81 -6.00
C ALA A 125 -11.35 -11.64 -5.06
N ALA A 126 -10.35 -10.87 -4.62
CA ALA A 126 -10.55 -9.69 -3.80
C ALA A 126 -11.47 -8.63 -4.41
N GLY A 127 -11.26 -8.29 -5.68
CA GLY A 127 -12.12 -7.33 -6.38
C GLY A 127 -13.58 -7.79 -6.45
N LYS A 128 -13.81 -9.08 -6.68
CA LYS A 128 -15.17 -9.67 -6.70
C LYS A 128 -15.81 -9.57 -5.32
N ASP A 129 -15.09 -9.91 -4.26
CA ASP A 129 -15.62 -9.91 -2.90
C ASP A 129 -15.87 -8.50 -2.38
N LEU A 130 -15.03 -7.54 -2.76
CA LEU A 130 -15.23 -6.14 -2.44
C LEU A 130 -16.56 -5.63 -2.99
N PHE A 131 -16.85 -5.90 -4.26
CA PHE A 131 -18.16 -5.58 -4.84
C PHE A 131 -19.27 -6.35 -4.14
N CYS A 132 -19.03 -7.61 -3.76
CA CYS A 132 -20.02 -8.39 -3.06
C CYS A 132 -20.40 -7.79 -1.69
N MET A 133 -19.41 -7.44 -0.87
CA MET A 133 -19.60 -6.81 0.43
C MET A 133 -20.27 -5.44 0.30
N TYR A 134 -19.83 -4.64 -0.68
CA TYR A 134 -20.42 -3.33 -0.92
C TYR A 134 -21.90 -3.42 -1.27
N LEU A 135 -22.27 -4.29 -2.22
CA LEU A 135 -23.67 -4.46 -2.64
C LEU A 135 -24.54 -5.05 -1.52
N ASN A 136 -24.00 -5.99 -0.75
CA ASN A 136 -24.69 -6.54 0.42
C ASN A 136 -25.00 -5.46 1.47
N ASN A 137 -24.11 -4.49 1.65
CA ASN A 137 -24.30 -3.41 2.61
C ASN A 137 -25.13 -2.24 2.06
N ASN A 138 -25.41 -2.22 0.75
CA ASN A 138 -26.05 -1.11 0.05
C ASN A 138 -27.00 -1.68 -1.03
N GLU A 139 -28.16 -2.20 -0.62
CA GLU A 139 -29.11 -2.90 -1.50
C GLU A 139 -29.63 -2.03 -2.66
N ASP A 140 -29.72 -0.72 -2.46
CA ASP A 140 -30.16 0.26 -3.47
C ASP A 140 -29.04 0.74 -4.41
N SER A 141 -27.85 0.11 -4.35
CA SER A 141 -26.68 0.52 -5.11
C SER A 141 -26.93 0.51 -6.62
N MET A 142 -26.42 1.54 -7.28
CA MET A 142 -26.42 1.70 -8.73
C MET A 142 -25.05 1.39 -9.35
N LEU A 143 -24.15 0.74 -8.62
CA LEU A 143 -22.74 0.50 -8.97
C LEU A 143 -22.54 0.04 -10.42
N PHE A 144 -23.30 -0.97 -10.87
CA PHE A 144 -23.15 -1.55 -12.21
C PHE A 144 -23.96 -0.86 -13.32
N THR A 145 -24.58 0.29 -13.02
CA THR A 145 -25.27 1.10 -14.05
C THR A 145 -24.34 2.07 -14.79
N GLY A 146 -23.10 2.18 -14.32
CA GLY A 146 -22.05 2.99 -14.91
C GLY A 146 -20.69 2.31 -14.85
N LYS A 147 -19.64 3.08 -15.14
CA LYS A 147 -18.26 2.63 -15.17
C LYS A 147 -17.54 2.97 -13.86
N SER A 148 -16.55 2.14 -13.52
CA SER A 148 -15.61 2.45 -12.44
C SER A 148 -14.43 3.26 -12.98
N LEU A 149 -14.26 4.49 -12.51
CA LEU A 149 -13.03 5.26 -12.75
C LEU A 149 -11.87 4.62 -11.98
N ARG A 150 -11.00 3.91 -12.68
CA ARG A 150 -9.82 3.25 -12.09
C ARG A 150 -8.56 3.97 -12.50
N LEU A 151 -7.70 4.25 -11.52
CA LEU A 151 -6.38 4.78 -11.78
C LEU A 151 -5.30 3.73 -11.53
N GLY A 152 -4.55 3.40 -12.58
CA GLY A 152 -3.36 2.57 -12.50
C GLY A 152 -2.12 3.34 -12.04
N GLY A 153 -1.09 2.59 -11.66
CA GLY A 153 0.22 3.10 -11.25
C GLY A 153 0.93 3.93 -12.33
N SER A 154 2.05 4.50 -11.93
CA SER A 154 2.90 5.36 -12.76
C SER A 154 3.86 4.59 -13.68
N LYS A 155 4.15 3.31 -13.38
CA LYS A 155 5.13 2.51 -14.13
C LYS A 155 4.45 1.38 -14.90
N SER A 156 4.35 1.53 -16.22
CA SER A 156 3.87 0.47 -17.11
C SER A 156 4.84 -0.72 -17.12
N PRO A 157 4.38 -1.95 -17.42
CA PRO A 157 5.23 -3.14 -17.35
C PRO A 157 6.39 -3.11 -18.36
N TYR A 158 7.62 -3.20 -17.88
CA TYR A 158 8.82 -3.31 -18.70
C TYR A 158 9.21 -4.77 -18.91
N LYS A 159 9.44 -5.15 -20.18
CA LYS A 159 9.89 -6.50 -20.54
C LYS A 159 11.42 -6.60 -20.47
N LYS A 160 11.94 -7.58 -19.75
CA LYS A 160 13.37 -7.93 -19.74
C LYS A 160 13.54 -9.45 -19.57
N ASN A 161 14.36 -10.08 -20.42
CA ASN A 161 14.66 -11.52 -20.34
C ASN A 161 13.41 -12.43 -20.33
N GLY A 162 12.35 -12.04 -21.04
CA GLY A 162 11.10 -12.81 -21.10
C GLY A 162 10.21 -12.72 -19.85
N THR A 163 10.56 -11.87 -18.89
CA THR A 163 9.72 -11.49 -17.74
C THR A 163 9.36 -10.01 -17.79
N TYR A 164 8.37 -9.60 -17.02
CA TYR A 164 7.81 -8.26 -16.96
C TYR A 164 7.86 -7.74 -15.53
N TYR A 165 8.10 -6.43 -15.36
CA TYR A 165 8.03 -5.78 -14.06
C TYR A 165 7.44 -4.37 -14.15
N GLY A 166 6.70 -3.95 -13.12
CA GLY A 166 6.05 -2.65 -13.06
C GLY A 166 5.19 -2.54 -11.80
N ASP A 167 4.40 -1.48 -11.68
CA ASP A 167 3.50 -1.33 -10.53
C ASP A 167 2.47 -2.47 -10.53
N LEU A 168 2.14 -3.03 -9.35
CA LEU A 168 1.15 -4.11 -9.25
C LEU A 168 -0.17 -3.73 -9.94
N SER A 169 -0.62 -2.49 -9.76
CA SER A 169 -1.84 -1.99 -10.38
C SER A 169 -1.79 -2.00 -11.91
N ALA A 170 -0.63 -1.79 -12.53
CA ALA A 170 -0.44 -1.89 -13.98
C ALA A 170 -0.44 -3.35 -14.45
N ILE A 171 0.20 -4.24 -13.69
CA ILE A 171 0.17 -5.69 -13.96
C ILE A 171 -1.28 -6.22 -13.93
N LEU A 172 -2.07 -5.78 -12.95
CA LEU A 172 -3.49 -6.15 -12.83
C LEU A 172 -4.38 -5.56 -13.93
N ILE A 173 -3.97 -4.48 -14.61
CA ILE A 173 -4.71 -3.95 -15.78
C ILE A 173 -4.36 -4.79 -17.00
N GLU A 174 -3.06 -5.04 -17.21
CA GLU A 174 -2.56 -5.79 -18.36
C GLU A 174 -3.11 -7.23 -18.42
N ASN A 175 -3.39 -7.83 -17.26
CA ASN A 175 -3.93 -9.18 -17.16
C ASN A 175 -5.44 -9.19 -16.89
N MET A 176 -6.14 -8.06 -17.06
CA MET A 176 -7.56 -7.95 -16.70
C MET A 176 -8.45 -8.67 -17.74
N PRO A 177 -9.45 -9.45 -17.30
CA PRO A 177 -10.47 -9.99 -18.20
C PRO A 177 -11.21 -8.89 -18.97
N LEU A 178 -11.45 -9.10 -20.28
CA LEU A 178 -12.09 -8.12 -21.17
C LEU A 178 -13.43 -7.59 -20.64
N LEU A 179 -14.25 -8.43 -20.00
CA LEU A 179 -15.54 -7.99 -19.45
C LEU A 179 -15.39 -6.93 -18.34
N LEU A 180 -14.34 -7.03 -17.51
CA LEU A 180 -14.04 -6.04 -16.47
C LEU A 180 -13.50 -4.74 -17.07
N GLU A 181 -12.86 -4.81 -18.24
CA GLU A 181 -12.41 -3.64 -18.98
C GLU A 181 -13.58 -2.80 -19.48
N PHE A 182 -14.62 -3.42 -20.03
CA PHE A 182 -15.83 -2.70 -20.49
C PHE A 182 -16.56 -1.96 -19.36
N GLY A 183 -16.50 -2.47 -18.12
CA GLY A 183 -17.06 -1.82 -16.93
C GLY A 183 -16.15 -0.76 -16.29
N SER A 184 -14.98 -0.50 -16.87
CA SER A 184 -13.98 0.43 -16.33
C SER A 184 -13.76 1.63 -17.25
N THR A 185 -13.34 2.75 -16.67
CA THR A 185 -12.85 3.92 -17.39
C THR A 185 -11.63 4.49 -16.66
N PRO A 186 -10.64 5.09 -17.33
CA PRO A 186 -10.43 5.07 -18.78
C PRO A 186 -10.02 3.68 -19.29
N SER A 187 -9.84 3.55 -20.60
CA SER A 187 -9.34 2.32 -21.22
C SER A 187 -7.98 1.88 -20.65
N SER A 188 -7.65 0.60 -20.77
CA SER A 188 -6.34 0.08 -20.34
C SER A 188 -5.20 0.79 -21.06
N LYS A 189 -5.39 1.07 -22.36
CA LYS A 189 -4.45 1.82 -23.20
C LYS A 189 -4.13 3.19 -22.60
N THR A 190 -5.15 3.95 -22.19
CA THR A 190 -4.98 5.28 -21.61
C THR A 190 -4.38 5.22 -20.21
N THR A 191 -4.73 4.20 -19.43
CA THR A 191 -4.15 4.01 -18.10
C THR A 191 -2.65 3.67 -18.13
N LEU A 192 -2.16 3.05 -19.21
CA LEU A 192 -0.77 2.64 -19.39
C LEU A 192 0.12 3.68 -20.10
N ILE A 193 -0.40 4.88 -20.41
CA ILE A 193 0.39 5.98 -20.97
C ILE A 193 1.53 6.37 -20.01
N HIS A 194 2.75 6.53 -20.55
CA HIS A 194 3.95 6.87 -19.78
C HIS A 194 4.06 8.36 -19.44
N ASP A 195 3.83 9.26 -20.41
CA ASP A 195 3.85 10.69 -20.13
C ASP A 195 2.62 11.08 -19.32
N TRP A 196 2.88 11.76 -18.22
CA TRP A 196 1.87 12.04 -17.22
C TRP A 196 0.87 13.12 -17.67
N GLU A 197 1.32 14.15 -18.38
CA GLU A 197 0.45 15.24 -18.83
C GLU A 197 -0.50 14.74 -19.90
N ASP A 198 0.04 13.97 -20.86
CA ASP A 198 -0.75 13.27 -21.87
C ASP A 198 -1.71 12.27 -21.23
N LYS A 199 -1.26 11.52 -20.21
CA LYS A 199 -2.10 10.58 -19.47
C LYS A 199 -3.27 11.27 -18.79
N ILE A 200 -3.03 12.35 -18.05
CA ILE A 200 -4.09 13.09 -17.37
C ILE A 200 -5.11 13.64 -18.37
N LYS A 201 -4.64 14.25 -19.45
CA LYS A 201 -5.52 14.76 -20.49
C LYS A 201 -6.36 13.64 -21.10
N ALA A 202 -5.75 12.53 -21.47
CA ALA A 202 -6.45 11.38 -22.03
C ALA A 202 -7.45 10.75 -21.04
N ILE A 203 -7.10 10.67 -19.75
CA ILE A 203 -8.04 10.24 -18.69
C ILE A 203 -9.26 11.16 -18.69
N ILE A 204 -9.07 12.48 -18.71
CA ILE A 204 -10.19 13.44 -18.65
C ILE A 204 -11.05 13.33 -19.90
N ASP A 205 -10.44 13.34 -21.08
CA ASP A 205 -11.12 13.27 -22.37
C ASP A 205 -11.99 11.99 -22.49
N GLU A 206 -11.51 10.85 -21.97
CA GLU A 206 -12.26 9.57 -21.98
C GLU A 206 -13.32 9.46 -20.88
N THR A 207 -13.21 10.20 -19.77
CA THR A 207 -14.02 9.95 -18.57
C THR A 207 -15.10 11.00 -18.34
N ILE A 208 -14.92 12.22 -18.85
CA ILE A 208 -15.81 13.35 -18.54
C ILE A 208 -17.24 13.16 -19.06
N SER A 209 -17.42 12.42 -20.16
CA SER A 209 -18.72 12.13 -20.79
C SER A 209 -19.34 10.80 -20.35
N GLU A 210 -18.63 10.02 -19.52
CA GLU A 210 -19.07 8.71 -19.07
C GLU A 210 -19.99 8.81 -17.84
N ASN A 211 -20.88 7.83 -17.69
CA ASN A 211 -21.60 7.64 -16.44
C ASN A 211 -20.69 6.93 -15.44
N VAL A 212 -19.95 7.68 -14.61
CA VAL A 212 -19.10 7.11 -13.56
C VAL A 212 -19.90 6.91 -12.27
N THR A 213 -19.92 5.68 -11.77
CA THR A 213 -20.64 5.28 -10.54
C THR A 213 -19.71 4.96 -9.38
N SER A 214 -18.46 4.59 -9.67
CA SER A 214 -17.45 4.31 -8.64
C SER A 214 -16.07 4.82 -9.00
N LEU A 215 -15.26 5.08 -7.97
CA LEU A 215 -13.84 5.39 -8.07
C LEU A 215 -13.01 4.24 -7.49
N ALA A 216 -11.82 3.99 -8.03
CA ALA A 216 -10.86 3.02 -7.49
C ALA A 216 -9.41 3.49 -7.65
N GLY A 217 -8.65 3.48 -6.55
CA GLY A 217 -7.22 3.82 -6.56
C GLY A 217 -6.71 4.54 -5.32
N VAL A 218 -5.47 5.02 -5.35
CA VAL A 218 -4.83 5.73 -4.23
C VAL A 218 -5.39 7.15 -4.07
N PRO A 219 -5.80 7.57 -2.85
CA PRO A 219 -6.39 8.88 -2.58
C PRO A 219 -5.64 10.09 -3.12
N SER A 220 -4.33 10.17 -2.89
CA SER A 220 -3.51 11.30 -3.36
C SER A 220 -3.58 11.47 -4.88
N TRP A 221 -3.56 10.34 -5.62
CA TRP A 221 -3.57 10.32 -7.07
C TRP A 221 -4.94 10.65 -7.64
N MET A 222 -5.97 10.03 -7.08
CA MET A 222 -7.36 10.25 -7.47
C MET A 222 -7.78 11.71 -7.25
N LEU A 223 -7.36 12.33 -6.13
CA LEU A 223 -7.67 13.72 -5.85
C LEU A 223 -7.08 14.69 -6.90
N VAL A 224 -5.88 14.41 -7.42
CA VAL A 224 -5.27 15.22 -8.49
C VAL A 224 -6.10 15.15 -9.77
N VAL A 225 -6.51 13.95 -10.17
CA VAL A 225 -7.36 13.74 -11.37
C VAL A 225 -8.69 14.47 -11.22
N LEU A 226 -9.39 14.29 -10.09
CA LEU A 226 -10.69 14.91 -9.86
C LEU A 226 -10.61 16.45 -9.87
N ASN A 227 -9.58 17.04 -9.24
CA ASN A 227 -9.38 18.49 -9.29
C ASN A 227 -9.15 18.98 -10.72
N ARG A 228 -8.39 18.24 -11.52
CA ARG A 228 -8.15 18.59 -12.92
C ARG A 228 -9.42 18.50 -13.77
N ILE A 229 -10.25 17.48 -13.54
CA ILE A 229 -11.58 17.35 -14.16
C ILE A 229 -12.46 18.56 -13.81
N LEU A 230 -12.47 19.02 -12.56
CA LEU A 230 -13.23 20.22 -12.16
C LEU A 230 -12.72 21.50 -12.85
N GLU A 231 -11.40 21.63 -13.00
CA GLU A 231 -10.78 22.77 -13.69
C GLU A 231 -11.16 22.83 -15.17
N GLU A 232 -11.11 21.70 -15.87
CA GLU A 232 -11.40 21.64 -17.30
C GLU A 232 -12.91 21.73 -17.59
N SER A 233 -13.74 21.09 -16.76
CA SER A 233 -15.20 21.13 -16.87
C SER A 233 -15.83 22.46 -16.41
N LYS A 234 -15.08 23.27 -15.65
CA LYS A 234 -15.55 24.49 -14.96
C LYS A 234 -16.73 24.25 -14.00
N LYS A 235 -16.91 23.01 -13.54
CA LYS A 235 -17.90 22.64 -12.51
C LYS A 235 -17.34 22.86 -11.11
N LYS A 236 -18.21 23.01 -10.11
CA LYS A 236 -17.78 23.19 -8.71
C LYS A 236 -17.59 21.85 -8.01
N THR A 237 -18.41 20.87 -8.34
CA THR A 237 -18.44 19.55 -7.70
C THR A 237 -18.48 18.42 -8.71
N ILE A 238 -17.93 17.25 -8.36
CA ILE A 238 -17.86 16.09 -9.26
C ILE A 238 -19.25 15.55 -9.58
N VAL A 239 -20.22 15.65 -8.66
CA VAL A 239 -21.59 15.20 -8.93
C VAL A 239 -22.32 16.02 -10.00
N GLU A 240 -21.85 17.23 -10.33
CA GLU A 240 -22.35 17.97 -11.50
C GLU A 240 -21.92 17.35 -12.84
N ILE A 241 -20.90 16.50 -12.82
CA ILE A 241 -20.35 15.79 -13.98
C ILE A 241 -20.85 14.34 -13.98
N TRP A 242 -20.76 13.68 -12.81
CA TRP A 242 -21.17 12.28 -12.59
C TRP A 242 -22.24 12.18 -11.50
N PRO A 243 -23.53 12.41 -11.82
CA PRO A 243 -24.60 12.45 -10.83
C PRO A 243 -24.84 11.13 -10.09
N ASN A 244 -24.45 10.00 -10.69
CA ASN A 244 -24.64 8.66 -10.12
C ASN A 244 -23.42 8.15 -9.34
N LEU A 245 -22.42 9.01 -9.09
CA LEU A 245 -21.24 8.62 -8.32
C LEU A 245 -21.62 8.34 -6.86
N GLU A 246 -21.38 7.10 -6.40
CA GLU A 246 -21.83 6.64 -5.08
C GLU A 246 -20.73 6.08 -4.16
N VAL A 247 -19.62 5.56 -4.71
CA VAL A 247 -18.58 4.92 -3.88
C VAL A 247 -17.16 5.14 -4.38
N TYR A 248 -16.23 5.27 -3.43
CA TYR A 248 -14.79 5.26 -3.67
C TYR A 248 -14.14 4.10 -2.91
N PHE A 249 -13.58 3.15 -3.66
CA PHE A 249 -12.74 2.07 -3.16
C PHE A 249 -11.28 2.54 -3.09
N HIS A 250 -10.72 2.64 -1.88
CA HIS A 250 -9.42 3.24 -1.66
C HIS A 250 -8.49 2.35 -0.82
N GLY A 251 -7.19 2.46 -1.06
CA GLY A 251 -6.16 1.73 -0.33
C GLY A 251 -4.77 2.30 -0.57
N GLY A 252 -3.78 1.65 0.01
CA GLY A 252 -2.35 2.01 -0.13
C GLY A 252 -1.87 3.16 0.76
N VAL A 253 -2.74 4.07 1.20
CA VAL A 253 -2.45 5.12 2.18
C VAL A 253 -3.62 5.34 3.13
N ASN A 254 -3.36 5.94 4.29
CA ASN A 254 -4.41 6.32 5.23
C ASN A 254 -5.32 7.39 4.60
N PHE A 255 -6.62 7.10 4.53
CA PHE A 255 -7.60 7.99 3.90
C PHE A 255 -8.06 9.15 4.80
N LYS A 256 -7.96 9.01 6.12
CA LYS A 256 -8.48 10.00 7.09
C LYS A 256 -8.05 11.46 6.80
N PRO A 257 -6.79 11.75 6.41
CA PRO A 257 -6.37 13.11 6.06
C PRO A 257 -7.09 13.71 4.84
N TYR A 258 -7.62 12.87 3.94
CA TYR A 258 -8.21 13.28 2.67
C TYR A 258 -9.73 13.46 2.72
N ILE A 259 -10.42 12.91 3.73
CA ILE A 259 -11.90 12.84 3.80
C ILE A 259 -12.55 14.20 3.54
N ASN A 260 -12.09 15.27 4.20
CA ASN A 260 -12.71 16.59 4.07
C ASN A 260 -12.53 17.19 2.67
N GLN A 261 -11.38 16.93 2.02
CA GLN A 261 -11.12 17.39 0.66
C GLN A 261 -12.05 16.68 -0.32
N TYR A 262 -12.16 15.34 -0.19
CA TYR A 262 -13.08 14.56 -1.00
C TYR A 262 -14.53 15.00 -0.81
N LYS A 263 -15.01 15.19 0.42
CA LYS A 263 -16.36 15.72 0.66
C LYS A 263 -16.60 17.04 -0.05
N SER A 264 -15.63 17.95 0.02
CA SER A 264 -15.71 19.27 -0.63
C SER A 264 -15.76 19.20 -2.16
N ILE A 265 -14.97 18.33 -2.79
CA ILE A 265 -14.91 18.27 -4.26
C ILE A 265 -15.98 17.35 -4.85
N ILE A 266 -16.42 16.32 -4.12
CA ILE A 266 -17.45 15.40 -4.59
C ILE A 266 -18.80 16.09 -4.59
N GLY A 267 -19.15 16.79 -3.49
CA GLY A 267 -20.43 17.50 -3.37
C GLY A 267 -21.63 16.60 -3.08
N ASN A 268 -21.41 15.38 -2.55
CA ASN A 268 -22.46 14.44 -2.18
C ASN A 268 -22.15 13.80 -0.82
N ASP A 269 -22.96 14.10 0.20
CA ASP A 269 -22.80 13.56 1.56
C ASP A 269 -23.15 12.07 1.67
N LYS A 270 -23.83 11.50 0.66
CA LYS A 270 -24.13 10.06 0.59
C LYS A 270 -22.99 9.22 0.06
N MET A 271 -21.91 9.86 -0.43
CA MET A 271 -20.73 9.18 -0.96
C MET A 271 -20.15 8.20 0.06
N LYS A 272 -19.92 6.96 -0.38
CA LYS A 272 -19.30 5.91 0.43
C LYS A 272 -17.80 5.86 0.19
N TYR A 273 -17.05 5.53 1.23
CA TYR A 273 -15.60 5.34 1.17
C TYR A 273 -15.32 3.96 1.77
N TYR A 274 -14.81 3.05 0.94
CA TYR A 274 -14.54 1.67 1.31
C TYR A 274 -13.04 1.42 1.27
N GLU A 275 -12.48 1.10 2.42
CA GLU A 275 -11.06 0.82 2.57
C GLU A 275 -10.73 -0.62 2.16
N VAL A 276 -9.61 -0.77 1.44
CA VAL A 276 -8.96 -2.04 1.15
C VAL A 276 -7.53 -2.03 1.65
N TYR A 277 -7.09 -3.18 2.16
CA TYR A 277 -5.71 -3.40 2.56
C TYR A 277 -5.05 -4.42 1.62
N ASN A 278 -4.16 -3.92 0.77
CA ASN A 278 -3.39 -4.70 -0.18
C ASN A 278 -1.97 -4.11 -0.34
N ALA A 279 -1.05 -4.94 -0.79
CA ALA A 279 0.33 -4.59 -1.12
C ALA A 279 0.78 -5.33 -2.39
N SER A 280 2.03 -5.14 -2.80
CA SER A 280 2.62 -5.86 -3.94
C SER A 280 2.70 -7.36 -3.71
N GLU A 281 2.71 -7.79 -2.45
CA GLU A 281 2.78 -9.18 -2.00
C GLU A 281 1.42 -9.90 -1.92
N GLY A 282 0.31 -9.17 -1.96
CA GLY A 282 -1.02 -9.76 -1.87
C GLY A 282 -2.13 -8.77 -1.51
N PHE A 283 -3.37 -9.27 -1.55
CA PHE A 283 -4.56 -8.58 -1.07
C PHE A 283 -5.01 -9.21 0.24
N PHE A 284 -5.12 -8.43 1.31
CA PHE A 284 -5.21 -8.97 2.67
C PHE A 284 -6.58 -8.76 3.32
N ALA A 285 -7.17 -7.57 3.23
CA ALA A 285 -8.40 -7.27 3.95
C ALA A 285 -9.31 -6.26 3.24
N ILE A 286 -10.61 -6.34 3.51
CA ILE A 286 -11.65 -5.49 2.91
C ILE A 286 -12.53 -4.91 4.01
N GLN A 287 -12.93 -3.65 3.90
CA GLN A 287 -13.92 -3.07 4.80
C GLN A 287 -15.23 -3.87 4.77
N TYR A 288 -15.62 -4.38 5.94
CA TYR A 288 -16.72 -5.34 6.06
C TYR A 288 -18.09 -4.67 6.15
N GLU A 289 -18.18 -3.53 6.83
CA GLU A 289 -19.44 -2.86 7.17
C GLU A 289 -19.38 -1.37 6.81
N ASN A 290 -20.56 -0.82 6.49
CA ASN A 290 -20.73 0.63 6.36
C ASN A 290 -20.37 1.34 7.67
N ASN A 291 -19.72 2.51 7.57
CA ASN A 291 -19.34 3.36 8.71
C ASN A 291 -18.41 2.69 9.75
N SER A 292 -17.66 1.66 9.34
CA SER A 292 -16.66 0.99 10.17
C SER A 292 -15.27 1.21 9.59
N ASP A 293 -14.29 1.47 10.46
CA ASP A 293 -12.86 1.52 10.12
C ASP A 293 -12.21 0.11 10.16
N GLU A 294 -13.00 -0.93 10.44
CA GLU A 294 -12.51 -2.31 10.59
C GLU A 294 -12.57 -3.09 9.27
N LEU A 295 -11.48 -3.80 8.96
CA LEU A 295 -11.33 -4.60 7.75
C LEU A 295 -11.46 -6.09 8.08
N LEU A 296 -12.31 -6.82 7.36
CA LEU A 296 -12.34 -8.28 7.38
C LEU A 296 -11.05 -8.82 6.76
N LEU A 297 -10.28 -9.60 7.52
CA LEU A 297 -9.12 -10.31 7.01
C LEU A 297 -9.58 -11.46 6.11
N MET A 298 -9.09 -11.48 4.87
CA MET A 298 -9.46 -12.49 3.87
C MET A 298 -8.56 -13.71 4.01
N LEU A 299 -9.17 -14.87 4.30
CA LEU A 299 -8.47 -16.07 4.73
C LEU A 299 -8.32 -17.15 3.65
N ASP A 300 -8.97 -16.97 2.50
CA ASP A 300 -9.00 -17.95 1.40
C ASP A 300 -8.27 -17.47 0.14
N TYR A 301 -7.49 -16.38 0.22
CA TYR A 301 -6.86 -15.71 -0.93
C TYR A 301 -5.49 -16.27 -1.33
N GLY A 302 -5.19 -17.52 -0.99
CA GLY A 302 -3.86 -18.07 -1.23
C GLY A 302 -2.77 -17.49 -0.33
N ILE A 303 -3.14 -16.84 0.79
CA ILE A 303 -2.23 -16.25 1.77
C ILE A 303 -2.44 -16.89 3.14
N TYR A 304 -1.41 -17.56 3.65
CA TYR A 304 -1.35 -18.00 5.04
C TYR A 304 -0.68 -16.93 5.91
N TYR A 305 -1.28 -16.61 7.06
CA TYR A 305 -0.82 -15.57 7.95
C TYR A 305 -0.15 -16.11 9.22
N GLU A 306 0.97 -15.50 9.60
CA GLU A 306 1.52 -15.59 10.94
C GLU A 306 1.77 -14.18 11.49
N PHE A 307 1.91 -14.06 12.80
CA PHE A 307 2.00 -12.78 13.49
C PHE A 307 3.17 -12.75 14.47
N ILE A 308 3.87 -11.62 14.53
CA ILE A 308 4.88 -11.35 15.55
C ILE A 308 4.35 -10.24 16.47
N PRO A 309 4.07 -10.51 17.76
CA PRO A 309 3.70 -9.45 18.71
C PRO A 309 4.79 -8.38 18.75
N MET A 310 4.40 -7.10 18.67
CA MET A 310 5.36 -6.00 18.66
C MET A 310 6.21 -5.93 19.94
N THR A 311 5.72 -6.48 21.06
CA THR A 311 6.46 -6.60 22.33
C THR A 311 7.68 -7.52 22.22
N SER A 312 7.66 -8.50 21.31
CA SER A 312 8.77 -9.43 21.04
C SER A 312 9.42 -9.20 19.67
N TYR A 313 9.14 -8.07 19.01
CA TYR A 313 9.60 -7.87 17.64
C TYR A 313 11.13 -7.67 17.56
N ASN A 314 11.70 -7.02 18.58
CA ASN A 314 13.15 -6.75 18.68
C ASN A 314 13.90 -7.79 19.54
N SER A 315 13.25 -8.83 20.04
CA SER A 315 13.94 -9.88 20.79
C SER A 315 14.75 -10.77 19.84
N LYS A 316 15.84 -11.36 20.37
CA LYS A 316 16.67 -12.32 19.62
C LYS A 316 15.85 -13.53 19.14
N GLU A 317 14.87 -13.94 19.95
CA GLU A 317 13.88 -14.95 19.59
C GLU A 317 12.54 -14.25 19.40
N LYS A 318 12.17 -13.99 18.14
CA LYS A 318 10.85 -13.44 17.80
C LYS A 318 9.80 -14.51 18.12
N LYS A 319 8.84 -14.20 18.99
CA LYS A 319 7.66 -15.06 19.17
C LYS A 319 6.78 -14.93 17.92
N ILE A 320 6.63 -16.01 17.18
CA ILE A 320 5.74 -16.07 16.00
C ILE A 320 4.56 -16.95 16.37
N ILE A 321 3.36 -16.47 16.07
CA ILE A 321 2.11 -17.14 16.42
C ILE A 321 1.19 -17.27 15.19
N PRO A 322 0.38 -18.35 15.11
CA PRO A 322 -0.65 -18.50 14.09
C PRO A 322 -1.86 -17.58 14.36
N LEU A 323 -2.81 -17.55 13.42
CA LEU A 323 -4.03 -16.72 13.51
C LEU A 323 -4.90 -17.02 14.75
N GLU A 324 -4.97 -18.27 15.19
CA GLU A 324 -5.76 -18.68 16.37
C GLU A 324 -5.28 -18.05 17.69
N ASP A 325 -3.96 -17.84 17.78
CA ASP A 325 -3.27 -17.39 18.99
C ASP A 325 -3.21 -15.86 19.15
N VAL A 326 -3.68 -15.10 18.16
CA VAL A 326 -3.67 -13.64 18.24
C VAL A 326 -4.53 -13.13 19.40
N GLU A 327 -4.25 -11.95 19.91
CA GLU A 327 -5.04 -11.32 20.96
C GLU A 327 -5.57 -9.97 20.51
N LEU A 328 -6.76 -9.62 20.98
CA LEU A 328 -7.40 -8.35 20.64
C LEU A 328 -6.56 -7.17 21.13
N ASN A 329 -6.60 -6.09 20.36
CA ASN A 329 -5.99 -4.80 20.67
C ASN A 329 -4.46 -4.79 20.84
N LYS A 330 -3.77 -5.91 20.64
CA LYS A 330 -2.30 -5.97 20.53
C LYS A 330 -1.85 -5.66 19.10
N ASN A 331 -0.68 -5.03 18.98
CA ASN A 331 -0.05 -4.76 17.68
C ASN A 331 0.81 -5.95 17.26
N TYR A 332 0.68 -6.34 16.01
CA TYR A 332 1.45 -7.43 15.40
C TYR A 332 2.11 -6.95 14.12
N ALA A 333 3.35 -7.40 13.87
CA ALA A 333 3.88 -7.44 12.51
C ALA A 333 3.33 -8.67 11.78
N ILE A 334 3.05 -8.52 10.48
CA ILE A 334 2.49 -9.61 9.66
C ILE A 334 3.62 -10.35 8.95
N LEU A 335 3.52 -11.69 8.95
CA LEU A 335 4.25 -12.59 8.09
C LEU A 335 3.27 -13.30 7.16
N ILE A 336 3.67 -13.54 5.92
CA ILE A 336 2.83 -14.22 4.93
C ILE A 336 3.55 -15.38 4.24
N SER A 337 2.80 -16.43 3.92
CA SER A 337 3.19 -17.40 2.90
C SER A 337 2.14 -17.41 1.79
N THR A 338 2.55 -17.28 0.54
CA THR A 338 1.65 -16.96 -0.58
C THR A 338 1.67 -17.99 -1.68
N ASN A 339 0.59 -18.04 -2.47
CA ASN A 339 0.50 -18.74 -3.74
C ASN A 339 1.35 -18.11 -4.88
N ALA A 340 2.25 -17.20 -4.55
CA ALA A 340 3.32 -16.72 -5.43
C ALA A 340 4.73 -17.15 -4.95
N GLY A 341 4.80 -17.95 -3.88
CA GLY A 341 6.02 -18.53 -3.34
C GLY A 341 6.85 -17.58 -2.48
N LEU A 342 6.23 -16.56 -1.87
CA LEU A 342 6.76 -15.99 -0.65
C LEU A 342 6.47 -16.96 0.50
N TRP A 343 7.45 -17.20 1.37
CA TRP A 343 7.31 -18.13 2.50
C TRP A 343 7.75 -17.41 3.77
N ARG A 344 6.91 -17.43 4.81
CA ARG A 344 7.11 -16.71 6.10
C ARG A 344 7.76 -15.33 5.90
N TYR A 345 7.27 -14.60 4.91
CA TYR A 345 7.85 -13.37 4.42
C TYR A 345 7.37 -12.18 5.25
N GLU A 346 8.31 -11.39 5.72
CA GLU A 346 8.03 -10.18 6.48
C GLU A 346 7.70 -9.00 5.55
N ILE A 347 6.40 -8.68 5.42
CA ILE A 347 5.95 -7.56 4.57
C ILE A 347 6.29 -6.18 5.14
N GLY A 348 6.51 -6.12 6.46
CA GLY A 348 6.87 -4.87 7.15
C GLY A 348 5.67 -4.00 7.55
N ASP A 349 4.45 -4.51 7.47
CA ASP A 349 3.25 -3.85 7.98
C ASP A 349 2.91 -4.32 9.40
N THR A 350 2.17 -3.49 10.12
CA THR A 350 1.63 -3.79 11.45
C THR A 350 0.13 -3.62 11.48
N ILE A 351 -0.54 -4.52 12.20
CA ILE A 351 -1.99 -4.51 12.38
C ILE A 351 -2.39 -4.74 13.83
N LYS A 352 -3.67 -4.52 14.10
CA LYS A 352 -4.31 -4.83 15.37
C LYS A 352 -5.66 -5.51 15.13
N PHE A 353 -5.91 -6.60 15.84
CA PHE A 353 -7.20 -7.28 15.81
C PHE A 353 -8.24 -6.56 16.67
N LYS A 354 -9.42 -6.34 16.09
CA LYS A 354 -10.60 -5.76 16.73
C LYS A 354 -11.68 -6.79 17.02
N SER A 355 -11.76 -7.83 16.18
CA SER A 355 -12.57 -9.01 16.42
C SER A 355 -11.82 -10.26 16.00
N LYS A 356 -12.18 -11.41 16.58
CA LYS A 356 -11.75 -12.75 16.15
C LYS A 356 -12.84 -13.52 15.39
N TYR A 357 -14.11 -13.13 15.57
CA TYR A 357 -15.27 -13.82 15.01
C TYR A 357 -16.24 -12.79 14.41
N PRO A 358 -16.08 -12.43 13.13
CA PRO A 358 -14.96 -12.78 12.25
C PRO A 358 -13.66 -12.02 12.61
N TYR A 359 -12.53 -12.45 12.05
CA TYR A 359 -11.26 -11.74 12.21
C TYR A 359 -11.29 -10.37 11.52
N LYS A 360 -11.48 -9.32 12.33
CA LYS A 360 -11.47 -7.92 11.87
C LYS A 360 -10.21 -7.22 12.36
N ILE A 361 -9.56 -6.47 11.49
CA ILE A 361 -8.29 -5.80 11.75
C ILE A 361 -8.37 -4.31 11.45
N ILE A 362 -7.43 -3.55 12.02
CA ILE A 362 -7.07 -2.23 11.55
C ILE A 362 -5.57 -2.20 11.23
N VAL A 363 -5.18 -1.46 10.20
CA VAL A 363 -3.77 -1.23 9.87
C VAL A 363 -3.21 -0.17 10.81
N THR A 364 -2.17 -0.51 11.56
CA THR A 364 -1.60 0.37 12.59
C THR A 364 -0.32 1.07 12.16
N GLY A 365 0.26 0.68 11.02
CA GLY A 365 1.45 1.30 10.45
C GLY A 365 2.41 0.28 9.84
N ARG A 366 3.70 0.60 9.80
CA ARG A 366 4.79 -0.30 9.40
C ARG A 366 5.75 -0.59 10.55
N THR A 367 6.50 -1.68 10.45
CA THR A 367 7.49 -2.11 11.45
C THR A 367 8.68 -1.17 11.53
N LYS A 368 8.97 -0.45 10.43
CA LYS A 368 9.92 0.65 10.37
C LYS A 368 9.16 1.97 10.36
N HIS A 369 9.68 2.98 11.04
CA HIS A 369 9.20 4.36 10.91
C HIS A 369 9.33 4.82 9.44
N TYR A 370 8.29 5.50 8.96
CA TYR A 370 8.10 5.81 7.54
C TYR A 370 7.17 7.02 7.36
N ILE A 371 7.22 7.65 6.18
CA ILE A 371 6.21 8.56 5.65
C ILE A 371 5.63 7.94 4.39
N ASN A 372 4.31 7.71 4.41
CA ASN A 372 3.56 7.23 3.26
C ASN A 372 2.17 7.89 3.25
N VAL A 373 2.16 9.20 3.11
CA VAL A 373 0.91 9.96 3.04
C VAL A 373 0.41 10.00 1.60
N PHE A 374 1.32 10.12 0.64
CA PHE A 374 1.03 10.30 -0.77
C PHE A 374 1.31 9.05 -1.62
N GLY A 375 1.72 7.94 -1.01
CA GLY A 375 2.11 6.71 -1.69
C GLY A 375 3.61 6.64 -2.00
N GLU A 376 4.44 7.41 -1.28
CA GLU A 376 5.88 7.54 -1.50
C GLU A 376 6.76 6.54 -0.71
N GLU A 377 6.18 5.86 0.28
CA GLU A 377 6.84 4.80 1.06
C GLU A 377 8.27 5.13 1.58
N VAL A 378 8.51 6.37 2.02
CA VAL A 378 9.84 6.80 2.51
C VAL A 378 10.10 6.24 3.90
N ILE A 379 11.20 5.51 4.10
CA ILE A 379 11.60 4.94 5.40
C ILE A 379 12.77 5.71 6.02
N ILE A 380 12.99 5.57 7.35
CA ILE A 380 14.06 6.29 8.09
C ILE A 380 15.40 6.17 7.38
N GLU A 381 15.67 5.00 6.85
CA GLU A 381 16.96 4.72 6.25
C GLU A 381 17.19 5.49 4.95
N ASN A 382 16.13 5.74 4.16
CA ASN A 382 16.24 6.65 3.03
C ASN A 382 16.64 8.05 3.51
N THR A 383 16.01 8.54 4.60
CA THR A 383 16.29 9.88 5.12
C THR A 383 17.65 9.97 5.83
N ASP A 384 18.09 8.92 6.50
CA ASP A 384 19.45 8.82 7.08
C ASP A 384 20.51 8.83 5.97
N ASN A 385 20.30 8.08 4.89
CA ASN A 385 21.20 8.08 3.73
C ASN A 385 21.24 9.46 3.04
N VAL A 386 20.08 10.12 2.87
CA VAL A 386 19.98 11.48 2.33
C VAL A 386 20.78 12.46 3.16
N ILE A 387 20.54 12.49 4.48
CA ILE A 387 21.26 13.37 5.40
C ILE A 387 22.75 13.08 5.39
N SER A 388 23.15 11.81 5.41
CA SER A 388 24.56 11.40 5.38
C SER A 388 25.26 11.88 4.10
N LYS A 389 24.61 11.70 2.93
CA LYS A 389 25.11 12.18 1.63
C LYS A 389 25.30 13.69 1.63
N ILE A 390 24.33 14.44 2.13
CA ILE A 390 24.36 15.91 2.17
C ILE A 390 25.42 16.41 3.16
N CYS A 391 25.50 15.79 4.33
CA CYS A 391 26.51 16.12 5.34
C CYS A 391 27.92 15.91 4.79
N LYS A 392 28.16 14.76 4.15
CA LYS A 392 29.45 14.44 3.54
C LYS A 392 29.80 15.37 2.38
N LYS A 393 28.83 15.68 1.50
CA LYS A 393 29.04 16.55 0.34
C LYS A 393 29.39 17.98 0.74
N ASN A 394 28.78 18.48 1.81
CA ASN A 394 28.87 19.89 2.20
C ASN A 394 29.69 20.14 3.47
N ASN A 395 30.37 19.12 3.98
CA ASN A 395 31.11 19.16 5.25
C ASN A 395 30.26 19.70 6.42
N LEU A 396 29.03 19.19 6.53
CA LEU A 396 28.10 19.51 7.62
C LEU A 396 28.11 18.40 8.67
N GLU A 397 27.87 18.78 9.93
CA GLU A 397 27.63 17.87 11.04
C GLU A 397 26.19 18.04 11.50
N ILE A 398 25.41 16.97 11.47
CA ILE A 398 24.02 16.98 11.94
C ILE A 398 23.93 16.73 13.45
N VAL A 399 23.01 17.42 14.12
CA VAL A 399 22.57 17.12 15.49
C VAL A 399 21.43 16.11 15.44
N ASP A 400 20.29 16.49 14.87
CA ASP A 400 19.11 15.62 14.71
C ASP A 400 18.21 16.13 13.57
N TYR A 401 17.24 15.33 13.14
CA TYR A 401 16.21 15.75 12.19
C TYR A 401 14.88 15.03 12.42
N THR A 402 13.80 15.63 11.96
CA THR A 402 12.53 14.93 11.73
C THR A 402 11.92 15.37 10.41
N VAL A 403 11.09 14.51 9.83
CA VAL A 403 10.32 14.82 8.63
C VAL A 403 8.84 14.56 8.91
N ALA A 404 8.00 15.45 8.40
CA ALA A 404 6.55 15.34 8.48
C ALA A 404 5.92 15.71 7.13
N PRO A 405 4.69 15.23 6.83
CA PRO A 405 3.97 15.64 5.63
C PRO A 405 3.51 17.09 5.72
N ILE A 406 3.56 17.81 4.60
CA ILE A 406 2.73 18.98 4.33
C ILE A 406 1.47 18.44 3.64
N PHE A 407 0.35 18.39 4.37
CA PHE A 407 -0.91 17.91 3.81
C PHE A 407 -1.41 18.84 2.69
N MET A 408 -2.05 18.25 1.67
CA MET A 408 -2.74 19.02 0.63
C MET A 408 -3.78 19.96 1.26
N LYS A 409 -4.05 21.12 0.64
CA LYS A 409 -5.11 22.02 1.08
C LYS A 409 -5.78 22.66 -0.14
N GLY A 410 -7.05 22.33 -0.36
CA GLY A 410 -7.76 22.75 -1.56
C GLY A 410 -7.06 22.23 -2.82
N LYS A 411 -6.57 23.15 -3.65
CA LYS A 411 -5.83 22.84 -4.88
C LYS A 411 -4.31 22.75 -4.70
N GLU A 412 -3.80 23.04 -3.51
CA GLU A 412 -2.37 22.95 -3.24
C GLU A 412 -1.92 21.49 -3.10
N LYS A 413 -0.77 21.21 -3.69
CA LYS A 413 -0.12 19.89 -3.64
C LYS A 413 0.53 19.65 -2.27
N GLY A 414 0.73 18.37 -1.95
CA GLY A 414 1.40 17.98 -0.71
C GLY A 414 2.90 18.22 -0.79
N GLY A 415 3.63 17.86 0.27
CA GLY A 415 5.08 17.98 0.31
C GLY A 415 5.67 17.31 1.54
N HIS A 416 6.99 17.32 1.65
CA HIS A 416 7.68 17.00 2.90
C HIS A 416 8.13 18.29 3.57
N GLU A 417 8.04 18.34 4.88
CA GLU A 417 8.68 19.37 5.69
C GLU A 417 9.72 18.71 6.59
N TRP A 418 10.95 19.15 6.42
CA TRP A 418 12.10 18.67 7.16
C TRP A 418 12.43 19.70 8.23
N PHE A 419 12.58 19.26 9.47
CA PHE A 419 13.18 20.06 10.51
C PHE A 419 14.56 19.47 10.78
N VAL A 420 15.63 20.22 10.51
CA VAL A 420 17.01 19.74 10.61
C VAL A 420 17.83 20.67 11.47
N GLU A 421 18.49 20.14 12.50
CA GLU A 421 19.42 20.89 13.33
C GLU A 421 20.85 20.48 12.97
N PHE A 422 21.66 21.43 12.52
CA PHE A 422 23.09 21.22 12.25
C PHE A 422 23.95 21.82 13.37
N LYS A 423 25.13 21.22 13.60
CA LYS A 423 26.10 21.70 14.58
C LYS A 423 26.90 22.90 14.05
N ASN A 424 27.19 22.90 12.75
CA ASN A 424 27.85 23.98 12.03
C ASN A 424 26.87 24.75 11.13
N SER A 425 27.22 25.99 10.80
CA SER A 425 26.42 26.84 9.92
C SER A 425 26.41 26.30 8.49
N ILE A 426 25.25 26.31 7.84
CA ILE A 426 25.11 25.92 6.44
C ILE A 426 25.78 26.98 5.54
N PRO A 427 26.65 26.57 4.60
CA PRO A 427 27.20 27.47 3.59
C PRO A 427 26.11 28.21 2.80
N LYS A 428 26.28 29.53 2.61
CA LYS A 428 25.27 30.41 1.98
C LYS A 428 24.90 30.04 0.55
N ASN A 429 25.71 29.26 -0.14
CA ASN A 429 25.55 28.86 -1.53
C ASN A 429 24.81 27.53 -1.72
N ILE A 430 24.36 26.87 -0.65
CA ILE A 430 23.69 25.58 -0.73
C ILE A 430 22.17 25.78 -0.69
N ASN A 431 21.49 25.24 -1.69
CA ASN A 431 20.04 25.05 -1.63
C ASN A 431 19.75 23.68 -0.99
N ILE A 432 19.59 23.67 0.33
CA ILE A 432 19.41 22.44 1.11
C ILE A 432 18.14 21.67 0.71
N GLU A 433 17.07 22.38 0.34
CA GLU A 433 15.80 21.81 -0.12
C GLU A 433 16.01 21.01 -1.41
N GLN A 434 16.73 21.59 -2.38
CA GLN A 434 17.02 20.94 -3.65
C GLN A 434 17.96 19.74 -3.50
N GLU A 435 18.94 19.82 -2.58
CA GLU A 435 19.84 18.71 -2.31
C GLU A 435 19.13 17.53 -1.63
N ILE A 436 18.28 17.81 -0.64
CA ILE A 436 17.41 16.81 0.00
C ILE A 436 16.51 16.17 -1.05
N ASP A 437 15.86 16.97 -1.90
CA ASP A 437 14.97 16.45 -2.94
C ASP A 437 15.71 15.50 -3.89
N ASN A 438 16.85 15.93 -4.44
CA ASN A 438 17.61 15.12 -5.40
C ASN A 438 18.13 13.83 -4.76
N ALA A 439 18.71 13.91 -3.56
CA ALA A 439 19.20 12.73 -2.87
C ALA A 439 18.05 11.76 -2.52
N LEU A 440 16.87 12.26 -2.13
CA LEU A 440 15.74 11.40 -1.78
C LEU A 440 15.12 10.73 -3.02
N LYS A 441 15.07 11.41 -4.17
CA LYS A 441 14.67 10.80 -5.46
C LYS A 441 15.62 9.68 -5.88
N ASP A 442 16.92 9.83 -5.61
CA ASP A 442 17.90 8.77 -5.88
C ASP A 442 17.70 7.53 -4.99
N GLU A 443 17.35 7.76 -3.71
CA GLU A 443 17.17 6.70 -2.70
C GLU A 443 15.82 5.97 -2.79
N ASN A 444 14.74 6.66 -3.17
CA ASN A 444 13.39 6.11 -3.12
C ASN A 444 12.63 6.35 -4.43
N SER A 445 12.31 5.25 -5.14
CA SER A 445 11.67 5.29 -6.46
C SER A 445 10.20 5.71 -6.45
N ASP A 446 9.53 5.61 -5.31
CA ASP A 446 8.12 6.00 -5.18
C ASP A 446 8.03 7.49 -4.87
N TYR A 447 8.91 8.01 -4.00
CA TYR A 447 9.14 9.45 -3.85
C TYR A 447 9.53 10.12 -5.18
N GLU A 448 10.47 9.53 -5.93
CA GLU A 448 10.84 9.99 -7.28
C GLU A 448 9.63 10.10 -8.22
N ALA A 449 8.77 9.07 -8.22
CA ALA A 449 7.56 9.08 -9.03
C ALA A 449 6.56 10.16 -8.58
N LYS A 450 6.40 10.40 -7.27
CA LYS A 450 5.49 11.44 -6.74
C LYS A 450 6.01 12.88 -6.94
N ARG A 451 7.33 13.04 -7.05
CA ARG A 451 8.03 14.32 -7.32
C ARG A 451 8.20 14.63 -8.81
N TYR A 452 7.92 13.69 -9.71
CA TYR A 452 8.04 13.91 -11.14
C TYR A 452 7.22 15.15 -11.58
N LYS A 453 7.91 16.14 -12.17
CA LYS A 453 7.37 17.46 -12.55
C LYS A 453 6.54 18.14 -11.44
N ASP A 454 6.89 17.88 -10.18
CA ASP A 454 6.21 18.42 -9.00
C ASP A 454 4.70 18.12 -8.94
N PHE A 455 4.21 17.01 -9.49
CA PHE A 455 2.75 16.80 -9.65
C PHE A 455 1.99 16.45 -8.37
N THR A 456 2.48 15.49 -7.57
CA THR A 456 1.79 15.08 -6.33
C THR A 456 2.42 15.74 -5.11
N LEU A 457 3.74 15.80 -5.10
CA LEU A 457 4.56 16.40 -4.07
C LEU A 457 5.26 17.64 -4.63
N ASN A 458 5.22 18.74 -3.88
CA ASN A 458 6.08 19.92 -4.08
C ASN A 458 7.50 19.64 -3.59
N LEU A 459 8.43 20.56 -3.94
CA LEU A 459 9.78 20.59 -3.35
C LEU A 459 9.68 20.56 -1.81
N PRO A 460 10.51 19.75 -1.12
CA PRO A 460 10.48 19.69 0.33
C PRO A 460 10.83 21.04 0.94
N LYS A 461 10.10 21.45 1.97
CA LYS A 461 10.46 22.62 2.78
C LYS A 461 11.43 22.21 3.86
N VAL A 462 12.46 23.01 4.10
CA VAL A 462 13.46 22.71 5.13
C VAL A 462 13.54 23.84 6.14
N ILE A 463 13.21 23.53 7.38
CA ILE A 463 13.35 24.40 8.54
C ILE A 463 14.65 24.06 9.25
N ILE A 464 15.55 25.04 9.33
CA ILE A 464 16.80 24.89 10.06
C ILE A 464 16.55 25.22 11.54
N GLY A 465 16.76 24.23 12.38
CA GLY A 465 16.66 24.34 13.82
C GLY A 465 17.79 25.17 14.41
N LYS A 466 17.45 26.09 15.33
CA LYS A 466 18.41 26.75 16.22
C LYS A 466 19.05 25.69 17.13
N LYS A 467 20.27 25.98 17.58
CA LYS A 467 21.03 25.09 18.47
C LYS A 467 20.23 24.72 19.73
N GLY A 468 20.10 23.42 20.00
CA GLY A 468 19.48 22.84 21.18
C GLY A 468 17.95 22.73 21.13
N VAL A 469 17.29 22.91 19.98
CA VAL A 469 15.83 22.80 19.89
C VAL A 469 15.36 21.37 20.15
N PHE A 470 16.03 20.37 19.56
CA PHE A 470 15.70 18.96 19.84
C PHE A 470 15.94 18.60 21.31
N PHE A 471 16.98 19.16 21.93
CA PHE A 471 17.25 18.98 23.36
C PHE A 471 16.14 19.58 24.23
N LYS A 472 15.69 20.80 23.93
CA LYS A 472 14.54 21.44 24.62
C LYS A 472 13.27 20.60 24.49
N TRP A 473 13.03 20.03 23.31
CA TRP A 473 11.88 19.16 23.06
C TRP A 473 11.95 17.88 23.89
N LEU A 474 13.12 17.22 23.94
CA LEU A 474 13.35 16.04 24.79
C LEU A 474 13.15 16.36 26.28
N ASN A 475 13.62 17.53 26.73
CA ASN A 475 13.42 17.99 28.12
C ASN A 475 11.93 18.14 28.45
N LYS A 476 11.20 18.88 27.61
CA LYS A 476 9.76 19.15 27.78
C LYS A 476 8.93 17.87 27.87
N ASN A 477 9.33 16.83 27.16
CA ASN A 477 8.63 15.55 27.10
C ASN A 477 9.09 14.53 28.17
N ASN A 478 9.88 14.95 29.17
CA ASN A 478 10.49 14.06 30.17
C ASN A 478 11.27 12.89 29.54
N LYS A 479 11.89 13.13 28.38
CA LYS A 479 12.66 12.12 27.62
C LYS A 479 14.17 12.25 27.83
N ILE A 480 14.62 13.11 28.74
CA ILE A 480 16.03 13.24 29.14
C ILE A 480 16.42 12.10 30.08
N GLY A 481 17.55 11.44 29.79
CA GLY A 481 18.14 10.42 30.67
C GLY A 481 17.82 8.95 30.31
N GLY A 482 17.11 8.70 29.21
CA GLY A 482 16.91 7.35 28.64
C GLY A 482 17.37 7.26 27.18
N GLN A 483 17.41 6.06 26.58
CA GLN A 483 17.66 5.84 25.14
C GLN A 483 16.52 6.37 24.23
N ASN A 484 15.82 7.43 24.63
CA ASN A 484 14.72 8.02 23.89
C ASN A 484 15.29 8.82 22.71
N LYS A 485 15.06 8.31 21.50
CA LYS A 485 15.43 8.98 20.25
C LYS A 485 14.29 9.88 19.77
N VAL A 486 14.65 10.98 19.10
CA VAL A 486 13.69 11.79 18.35
C VAL A 486 13.12 10.93 17.22
N PRO A 487 11.79 10.82 17.07
CA PRO A 487 11.19 10.16 15.92
C PRO A 487 11.61 10.88 14.64
N ARG A 488 12.24 10.16 13.69
CA ARG A 488 12.76 10.77 12.46
C ARG A 488 11.70 10.99 11.41
N LEU A 489 10.67 10.14 11.35
CA LEU A 489 9.59 10.19 10.38
C LEU A 489 8.24 10.06 11.07
N ALA A 490 7.28 10.88 10.66
CA ALA A 490 5.90 10.82 11.12
C ALA A 490 4.92 11.04 9.97
N ASN A 491 3.79 10.32 9.99
CA ASN A 491 2.66 10.55 9.07
C ASN A 491 1.70 11.65 9.57
N ASN A 492 1.99 12.25 10.72
CA ASN A 492 1.28 13.39 11.28
C ASN A 492 2.26 14.56 11.51
N ARG A 493 1.74 15.71 11.96
CA ARG A 493 2.54 16.92 12.14
C ARG A 493 2.81 17.27 13.61
N ASP A 494 2.37 16.44 14.57
CA ASP A 494 2.40 16.80 16.00
C ASP A 494 3.82 17.16 16.48
N LEU A 495 4.81 16.32 16.16
CA LEU A 495 6.21 16.54 16.52
C LEU A 495 6.82 17.78 15.85
N ILE A 496 6.63 17.95 14.54
CA ILE A 496 7.26 19.04 13.79
C ILE A 496 6.69 20.39 14.24
N GLU A 497 5.39 20.47 14.52
CA GLU A 497 4.74 21.70 15.01
C GLU A 497 5.26 22.11 16.39
N GLU A 498 5.55 21.15 17.27
CA GLU A 498 6.19 21.43 18.55
C GLU A 498 7.62 21.96 18.38
N LEU A 499 8.40 21.38 17.47
CA LEU A 499 9.76 21.82 17.18
C LEU A 499 9.79 23.21 16.55
N ILE A 500 8.89 23.50 15.61
CA ILE A 500 8.75 24.83 15.00
C ILE A 500 8.45 25.88 16.07
N LYS A 501 7.54 25.59 17.01
CA LYS A 501 7.24 26.49 18.14
C LYS A 501 8.44 26.72 19.05
N LEU A 502 9.23 25.67 19.34
CA LEU A 502 10.45 25.77 20.15
C LEU A 502 11.61 26.44 19.43
N ASN A 503 11.57 26.48 18.09
CA ASN A 503 12.54 27.15 17.24
C ASN A 503 12.31 28.67 17.18
N GLY A 504 11.09 29.13 17.47
CA GLY A 504 10.67 30.53 17.53
C GLY A 504 11.61 31.42 18.32
#